data_AF-S3C3Z1-F1
#
_entry.id   AF-S3C3Z1-F1
#
_cell.length_a   1.000
_cell.length_b   1.000
_cell.length_c   1.000
_cell.angle_alpha   90.00
_cell.angle_beta   90.00
_cell.angle_gamma   90.00
#
_symmetry.space_group_name_H-M   'P 1'
#
loop_
_entity.id
_entity.type
_entity.pdbx_description
1 polymer ?
#
loop_
_entity_poly.entity_id
_entity_poly.type
_entity_poly.pdbx_seq_one_letter_code
_entity_poly.pdbx_strand_id
1 'polypeptide(L)'
;MNSLLLRSSVASRRALAAGPVLNLASKTFSSNISSFTSTLSSSPSSTSNIVSRRSAALTSFATRPTFTTATMASLQAGLASEAAPIKKIKVVNPVVELDGDEMTRIIWQNIKDKLILPFLDIDLKYYDLGLEYRDETNDQVTVDAAEAIKKYSVGVKCATITPDEARVEEFKLKQMWLSPNGTIRNALGGTVFREPIVIPRVPRLVPGWEKPIIIGRHAFGDQYRAKDRVITGNGKLSMVFTPADGGAPEEIAVYDFKNGGGVAQTQYNTDESIEGFAHASFKLALAKTLPLYMSTKNTILKKYDGRFKDIFQEVFESTYKADFEKAGIWYEHRLIDDMVAQMIKSKGGYIMALKNYDGDVQSDIVAQGFGSLGLMTSVLITPDGKTFESEAAHGTVTRHYREHQKGRETSTNPIASIFAWTRGLAQRGKLDNTPELVAFADALERACIDTVDQDGIMTKDLALACGKTAREDYVTTTEYLNAVERRFRAGLQQKL
;
A
#
# COMPACT_ATOMS: atom_id res chain seq x y z
N MET A 1 49.92 -45.00 33.98
CA MET A 1 50.80 -44.99 32.79
C MET A 1 50.97 -43.54 32.35
N ASN A 2 52.21 -43.06 32.50
CA ASN A 2 52.82 -41.78 32.09
C ASN A 2 52.45 -41.37 30.63
N SER A 3 52.58 -40.15 30.09
CA SER A 3 53.35 -38.91 30.33
C SER A 3 52.74 -37.85 29.38
N LEU A 4 52.41 -36.61 29.78
CA LEU A 4 53.26 -35.40 29.67
C LEU A 4 54.01 -35.22 28.32
N LEU A 5 53.72 -34.15 27.57
CA LEU A 5 54.68 -33.04 27.34
C LEU A 5 54.16 -31.92 26.41
N LEU A 6 54.61 -30.73 26.80
CA LEU A 6 54.47 -29.38 26.27
C LEU A 6 55.56 -29.07 25.21
N ARG A 7 55.29 -28.05 24.36
CA ARG A 7 56.19 -26.96 23.83
C ARG A 7 56.39 -26.81 22.31
N SER A 8 55.87 -25.67 21.82
CA SER A 8 56.50 -24.55 21.08
C SER A 8 57.41 -24.75 19.85
N SER A 9 56.97 -24.13 18.74
CA SER A 9 57.68 -23.25 17.77
C SER A 9 59.14 -23.48 17.39
N VAL A 10 59.44 -23.47 16.09
CA VAL A 10 60.22 -22.43 15.37
C VAL A 10 60.23 -22.70 13.86
N ALA A 11 60.23 -21.61 13.11
CA ALA A 11 60.19 -21.47 11.66
C ALA A 11 61.38 -22.08 10.90
N SER A 12 61.18 -22.37 9.61
CA SER A 12 62.19 -22.05 8.59
C SER A 12 61.56 -21.75 7.23
N ARG A 13 62.12 -20.73 6.59
CA ARG A 13 61.72 -20.11 5.32
C ARG A 13 62.16 -20.97 4.13
N ARG A 14 61.40 -20.93 3.03
CA ARG A 14 61.99 -20.75 1.69
C ARG A 14 60.97 -20.19 0.69
N ALA A 15 61.43 -19.14 0.00
CA ALA A 15 60.76 -18.36 -1.01
C ALA A 15 60.86 -19.02 -2.41
N LEU A 16 60.00 -18.59 -3.33
CA LEU A 16 60.11 -18.46 -4.81
C LEU A 16 58.66 -18.51 -5.36
N ALA A 17 58.18 -17.69 -6.30
CA ALA A 17 58.70 -16.57 -7.06
C ALA A 17 57.49 -15.79 -7.61
N ALA A 18 57.63 -14.48 -7.76
CA ALA A 18 56.63 -13.59 -8.35
C ALA A 18 56.62 -13.70 -9.89
N GLY A 19 55.42 -13.78 -10.48
CA GLY A 19 55.15 -13.61 -11.91
C GLY A 19 54.40 -12.28 -12.17
N PRO A 20 54.50 -11.71 -13.38
CA PRO A 20 54.46 -10.26 -13.57
C PRO A 20 53.06 -9.66 -13.61
N VAL A 21 52.97 -8.47 -13.03
CA VAL A 21 51.84 -7.54 -13.12
C VAL A 21 51.86 -6.87 -14.49
N LEU A 22 50.82 -7.10 -15.29
CA LEU A 22 50.59 -6.40 -16.55
C LEU A 22 49.81 -5.11 -16.28
N ASN A 23 50.53 -3.99 -16.42
CA ASN A 23 49.98 -2.63 -16.48
C ASN A 23 49.08 -2.50 -17.72
N LEU A 24 47.77 -2.30 -17.54
CA LEU A 24 46.91 -1.79 -18.59
C LEU A 24 46.63 -0.30 -18.35
N ALA A 25 47.20 0.51 -19.23
CA ALA A 25 47.00 1.94 -19.31
C ALA A 25 45.52 2.29 -19.51
N SER A 26 45.06 3.27 -18.73
CA SER A 26 43.79 3.97 -18.90
C SER A 26 43.73 4.64 -20.27
N LYS A 27 42.96 4.07 -21.20
CA LYS A 27 42.52 4.77 -22.41
C LYS A 27 41.20 5.47 -22.12
N THR A 28 41.27 6.79 -22.02
CA THR A 28 40.17 7.72 -22.24
C THR A 28 39.53 7.46 -23.60
N PHE A 29 38.25 7.08 -23.61
CA PHE A 29 37.42 7.08 -24.82
C PHE A 29 36.49 8.28 -24.77
N SER A 30 36.80 9.27 -25.60
CA SER A 30 35.93 10.40 -25.91
C SER A 30 34.70 9.91 -26.69
N SER A 31 33.50 10.21 -26.21
CA SER A 31 32.26 10.06 -26.97
C SER A 31 32.15 11.19 -27.99
N ASN A 32 32.27 10.85 -29.27
CA ASN A 32 31.90 11.71 -30.37
C ASN A 32 30.38 11.89 -30.39
N ILE A 33 29.91 13.09 -30.08
CA ILE A 33 28.55 13.56 -30.35
C ILE A 33 28.55 14.02 -31.82
N SER A 34 27.91 13.25 -32.69
CA SER A 34 27.55 13.71 -34.03
C SER A 34 26.18 14.40 -33.97
N SER A 35 26.23 15.73 -34.07
CA SER A 35 25.11 16.61 -34.37
C SER A 35 24.58 16.35 -35.78
N PHE A 36 23.31 15.93 -35.90
CA PHE A 36 22.55 16.06 -37.14
C PHE A 36 21.63 17.28 -37.05
N THR A 37 22.09 18.38 -37.61
CA THR A 37 21.28 19.50 -38.08
C THR A 37 21.05 19.32 -39.57
N SER A 38 19.80 19.24 -40.03
CA SER A 38 19.48 19.62 -41.41
C SER A 38 18.25 20.53 -41.44
N THR A 39 18.55 21.70 -41.95
CA THR A 39 17.79 22.90 -42.26
C THR A 39 16.55 22.69 -43.12
N LEU A 40 15.60 23.60 -42.88
CA LEU A 40 14.55 24.08 -43.76
C LEU A 40 14.96 24.18 -45.24
N SER A 41 14.01 23.84 -46.12
CA SER A 41 13.84 24.52 -47.40
C SER A 41 12.36 24.85 -47.60
N SER A 42 12.14 26.08 -48.06
CA SER A 42 10.87 26.77 -48.20
C SER A 42 10.48 26.94 -49.67
N SER A 43 9.21 27.29 -49.87
CA SER A 43 8.62 28.09 -50.99
C SER A 43 7.80 27.31 -52.04
N PRO A 44 6.90 27.96 -52.79
CA PRO A 44 5.76 28.74 -52.29
C PRO A 44 4.44 28.55 -53.09
N SER A 45 3.35 29.08 -52.52
CA SER A 45 2.19 29.74 -53.16
C SER A 45 1.40 29.06 -54.30
N SER A 46 0.09 28.91 -54.10
CA SER A 46 -0.89 29.61 -54.97
C SER A 46 -2.29 29.67 -54.34
N THR A 47 -2.82 30.89 -54.35
CA THR A 47 -4.18 31.30 -54.05
C THR A 47 -5.09 31.10 -55.27
N SER A 48 -6.35 30.72 -55.08
CA SER A 48 -7.48 31.35 -55.80
C SER A 48 -8.83 31.00 -55.18
N ASN A 49 -9.53 32.04 -54.73
CA ASN A 49 -10.99 32.08 -54.67
C ASN A 49 -11.54 32.31 -56.08
N ILE A 50 -12.84 32.00 -56.30
CA ILE A 50 -13.88 32.82 -56.99
C ILE A 50 -14.91 31.98 -57.81
N VAL A 51 -16.16 32.06 -57.34
CA VAL A 51 -17.44 32.26 -58.08
C VAL A 51 -18.25 31.08 -58.63
N SER A 52 -19.34 30.82 -57.90
CA SER A 52 -20.74 30.73 -58.34
C SER A 52 -21.06 30.99 -59.82
N ARG A 53 -21.64 30.01 -60.51
CA ARG A 53 -22.59 30.26 -61.60
C ARG A 53 -23.84 29.38 -61.50
N ARG A 54 -24.97 30.09 -61.50
CA ARG A 54 -26.34 29.59 -61.73
C ARG A 54 -26.45 29.00 -63.14
N SER A 55 -27.29 27.98 -63.29
CA SER A 55 -28.06 27.73 -64.51
C SER A 55 -29.48 27.29 -64.15
N ALA A 56 -30.44 27.98 -64.77
CA ALA A 56 -31.89 27.80 -64.75
C ALA A 56 -32.29 26.55 -65.57
N ALA A 57 -33.23 25.71 -65.11
CA ALA A 57 -34.71 25.77 -65.26
C ALA A 57 -35.24 24.92 -66.43
N LEU A 58 -36.30 24.14 -66.15
CA LEU A 58 -37.48 23.75 -66.98
C LEU A 58 -38.18 22.56 -66.28
N THR A 59 -39.17 22.81 -65.40
CA THR A 59 -40.64 22.71 -65.63
C THR A 59 -41.18 21.33 -66.00
N SER A 60 -42.02 20.75 -65.13
CA SER A 60 -43.42 20.42 -65.49
C SER A 60 -44.28 20.22 -64.23
N PHE A 61 -45.52 20.70 -64.33
CA PHE A 61 -46.58 20.66 -63.33
C PHE A 61 -47.28 19.29 -63.30
N ALA A 62 -47.68 18.83 -62.11
CA ALA A 62 -48.94 18.09 -61.92
C ALA A 62 -49.36 18.12 -60.44
N THR A 63 -50.67 18.23 -60.23
CA THR A 63 -51.39 18.65 -59.03
C THR A 63 -51.92 17.51 -58.15
N ARG A 64 -52.03 17.81 -56.83
CA ARG A 64 -52.94 17.27 -55.77
C ARG A 64 -52.67 15.86 -55.21
N PRO A 65 -53.18 15.50 -53.99
CA PRO A 65 -53.80 16.30 -52.91
C PRO A 65 -53.15 16.09 -51.51
N THR A 66 -53.43 17.00 -50.58
CA THR A 66 -53.10 16.88 -49.15
C THR A 66 -54.00 15.88 -48.44
N PHE A 67 -53.41 14.78 -47.97
CA PHE A 67 -54.00 13.92 -46.93
C PHE A 67 -53.43 14.33 -45.57
N THR A 68 -54.31 14.78 -44.67
CA THR A 68 -54.04 14.91 -43.25
C THR A 68 -54.07 13.53 -42.61
N THR A 69 -52.91 13.00 -42.22
CA THR A 69 -52.80 11.86 -41.31
C THR A 69 -52.26 12.35 -39.97
N ALA A 70 -53.19 12.50 -39.02
CA ALA A 70 -52.87 12.38 -37.62
C ALA A 70 -52.44 10.94 -37.34
N THR A 71 -51.23 10.73 -36.84
CA THR A 71 -50.83 9.49 -36.19
C THR A 71 -49.61 9.70 -35.30
N MET A 72 -49.75 9.27 -34.05
CA MET A 72 -48.69 8.81 -33.15
C MET A 72 -47.75 9.88 -32.56
N ALA A 73 -48.32 10.78 -31.74
CA ALA A 73 -47.59 11.47 -30.67
C ALA A 73 -48.14 11.03 -29.31
N SER A 74 -48.01 9.75 -28.97
CA SER A 74 -48.23 9.23 -27.61
C SER A 74 -47.79 7.77 -27.56
N LEU A 75 -46.58 7.51 -27.05
CA LEU A 75 -46.09 6.24 -26.47
C LEU A 75 -44.57 6.13 -26.68
N GLN A 76 -43.80 6.95 -25.96
CA GLN A 76 -42.39 6.65 -25.66
C GLN A 76 -41.89 7.40 -24.41
N ALA A 77 -42.76 7.48 -23.40
CA ALA A 77 -42.38 7.82 -22.03
C ALA A 77 -42.79 6.63 -21.16
N GLY A 78 -41.90 5.64 -21.05
CA GLY A 78 -42.12 4.45 -20.25
C GLY A 78 -40.89 3.55 -20.30
N LEU A 79 -40.38 3.20 -19.12
CA LEU A 79 -39.19 2.38 -18.82
C LEU A 79 -37.89 3.15 -18.56
N ALA A 80 -37.95 4.23 -17.77
CA ALA A 80 -37.00 4.29 -16.66
C ALA A 80 -37.54 3.32 -15.59
N SER A 81 -36.95 2.13 -15.50
CA SER A 81 -37.11 1.29 -14.33
C SER A 81 -36.51 2.05 -13.16
N GLU A 82 -37.33 2.78 -12.40
CA GLU A 82 -36.95 3.15 -11.04
C GLU A 82 -36.80 1.84 -10.28
N ALA A 83 -35.56 1.36 -10.17
CA ALA A 83 -35.23 0.24 -9.33
C ALA A 83 -35.79 0.53 -7.93
N ALA A 84 -36.59 -0.39 -7.40
CA ALA A 84 -37.17 -0.25 -6.07
C ALA A 84 -36.08 0.16 -5.07
N PRO A 85 -36.35 1.11 -4.15
CA PRO A 85 -35.35 1.62 -3.23
C PRO A 85 -34.74 0.46 -2.42
N ILE A 86 -33.42 0.28 -2.54
CA ILE A 86 -32.70 -0.75 -1.81
C ILE A 86 -32.82 -0.44 -0.32
N LYS A 87 -33.36 -1.37 0.46
CA LYS A 87 -33.39 -1.25 1.92
C LYS A 87 -31.95 -1.22 2.43
N LYS A 88 -31.55 -0.10 3.02
CA LYS A 88 -30.19 0.08 3.54
C LYS A 88 -29.93 -0.86 4.74
N ILE A 89 -28.71 -1.38 4.82
CA ILE A 89 -28.23 -2.14 5.98
C ILE A 89 -27.93 -1.14 7.08
N LYS A 90 -28.51 -1.33 8.27
CA LYS A 90 -28.26 -0.50 9.43
C LYS A 90 -26.94 -0.91 10.09
N VAL A 91 -25.99 0.01 10.17
CA VAL A 91 -24.73 -0.18 10.89
C VAL A 91 -24.92 0.29 12.33
N VAL A 92 -24.67 -0.59 13.30
CA VAL A 92 -25.03 -0.36 14.71
C VAL A 92 -24.16 0.72 15.35
N ASN A 93 -22.84 0.56 15.25
CA ASN A 93 -21.87 1.51 15.79
C ASN A 93 -21.21 2.33 14.67
N PRO A 94 -20.73 3.55 14.98
CA PRO A 94 -20.10 4.39 13.97
C PRO A 94 -18.78 3.80 13.45
N VAL A 95 -18.40 4.27 12.26
CA VAL A 95 -17.08 4.06 11.67
C VAL A 95 -16.39 5.41 11.54
N VAL A 96 -15.10 5.47 11.89
CA VAL A 96 -14.30 6.69 11.74
C VAL A 96 -13.78 6.74 10.30
N GLU A 97 -14.05 7.82 9.60
CA GLU A 97 -13.60 8.04 8.24
C GLU A 97 -12.51 9.11 8.23
N LEU A 98 -11.35 8.75 7.70
CA LEU A 98 -10.21 9.64 7.56
C LEU A 98 -10.05 9.94 6.06
N ASP A 99 -10.50 11.11 5.62
CA ASP A 99 -10.34 11.54 4.22
C ASP A 99 -8.88 11.89 3.92
N GLY A 100 -8.53 12.02 2.64
CA GLY A 100 -7.14 12.15 2.21
C GLY A 100 -6.92 13.20 1.13
N ASP A 101 -5.96 12.92 0.25
CA ASP A 101 -5.43 13.91 -0.70
C ASP A 101 -5.55 13.46 -2.16
N GLU A 102 -5.44 14.44 -3.07
CA GLU A 102 -5.21 14.27 -4.51
C GLU A 102 -6.17 13.27 -5.21
N MET A 103 -5.65 12.34 -6.01
CA MET A 103 -6.45 11.43 -6.82
C MET A 103 -7.22 10.45 -5.94
N THR A 104 -6.63 10.04 -4.83
CA THR A 104 -7.25 9.14 -3.87
C THR A 104 -8.45 9.78 -3.18
N ARG A 105 -8.41 11.08 -2.86
CA ARG A 105 -9.57 11.82 -2.31
C ARG A 105 -10.77 11.78 -3.27
N ILE A 106 -10.52 12.00 -4.56
CA ILE A 106 -11.57 11.95 -5.60
C ILE A 106 -12.17 10.54 -5.70
N ILE A 107 -11.31 9.51 -5.68
CA ILE A 107 -11.74 8.11 -5.71
C ILE A 107 -12.53 7.76 -4.45
N TRP A 108 -12.07 8.22 -3.29
CA TRP A 108 -12.67 7.98 -1.99
C TRP A 108 -14.10 8.50 -1.92
N GLN A 109 -14.31 9.75 -2.35
CA GLN A 109 -15.65 10.33 -2.45
C GLN A 109 -16.56 9.54 -3.40
N ASN A 110 -16.05 9.15 -4.58
CA ASN A 110 -16.83 8.33 -5.52
C ASN A 110 -17.21 6.95 -4.94
N ILE A 111 -16.30 6.29 -4.22
CA ILE A 111 -16.57 5.02 -3.54
C ILE A 111 -17.67 5.23 -2.50
N LYS A 112 -17.52 6.25 -1.64
CA LYS A 112 -18.49 6.58 -0.61
C LYS A 112 -19.89 6.81 -1.18
N ASP A 113 -20.00 7.64 -2.20
CA ASP A 113 -21.29 8.04 -2.78
C ASP A 113 -21.95 6.95 -3.62
N LYS A 114 -21.16 6.10 -4.30
CA LYS A 114 -21.70 5.07 -5.22
C LYS A 114 -21.81 3.69 -4.60
N LEU A 115 -20.88 3.33 -3.74
CA LEU A 115 -20.70 1.95 -3.27
C LEU A 115 -21.00 1.78 -1.78
N ILE A 116 -21.03 2.85 -0.98
CA ILE A 116 -21.25 2.76 0.49
C ILE A 116 -22.61 3.36 0.90
N LEU A 117 -22.76 4.69 0.82
CA LEU A 117 -23.94 5.41 1.31
C LEU A 117 -25.28 5.02 0.65
N PRO A 118 -25.34 4.57 -0.62
CA PRO A 118 -26.59 4.09 -1.20
C PRO A 118 -27.12 2.80 -0.55
N PHE A 119 -26.24 2.02 0.08
CA PHE A 119 -26.56 0.69 0.60
C PHE A 119 -26.52 0.60 2.13
N LEU A 120 -25.84 1.53 2.80
CA LEU A 120 -25.66 1.52 4.25
C LEU A 120 -26.29 2.76 4.91
N ASP A 121 -27.01 2.52 6.00
CA ASP A 121 -27.37 3.53 6.99
C ASP A 121 -26.28 3.51 8.07
N ILE A 122 -25.28 4.38 7.92
CA ILE A 122 -24.02 4.37 8.67
C ILE A 122 -23.70 5.76 9.22
N ASP A 123 -23.37 5.82 10.50
CA ASP A 123 -22.83 7.01 11.15
C ASP A 123 -21.31 7.08 10.93
N LEU A 124 -20.89 8.02 10.07
CA LEU A 124 -19.48 8.26 9.77
C LEU A 124 -18.95 9.40 10.64
N LYS A 125 -17.97 9.10 11.49
CA LYS A 125 -17.20 10.12 12.21
C LYS A 125 -16.10 10.62 11.29
N TYR A 126 -16.41 11.67 10.55
CA TYR A 126 -15.55 12.23 9.52
C TYR A 126 -14.42 13.10 10.09
N TYR A 127 -13.20 12.84 9.65
CA TYR A 127 -12.01 13.64 9.91
C TYR A 127 -11.29 13.89 8.58
N ASP A 128 -11.10 15.16 8.23
CA ASP A 128 -10.39 15.52 7.01
C ASP A 128 -8.88 15.50 7.27
N LEU A 129 -8.16 14.50 6.74
CA LEU A 129 -6.69 14.48 6.82
C LEU A 129 -6.03 15.01 5.54
N GLY A 130 -6.77 15.75 4.72
CA GLY A 130 -6.22 16.53 3.62
C GLY A 130 -5.13 17.49 4.12
N LEU A 131 -4.06 17.62 3.34
CA LEU A 131 -2.85 18.36 3.74
C LEU A 131 -3.13 19.80 4.15
N GLU A 132 -4.02 20.50 3.44
CA GLU A 132 -4.40 21.89 3.76
C GLU A 132 -5.12 21.99 5.11
N TYR A 133 -6.03 21.06 5.43
CA TYR A 133 -6.75 21.08 6.72
C TYR A 133 -5.87 20.60 7.88
N ARG A 134 -4.95 19.67 7.62
CA ARG A 134 -3.89 19.35 8.59
C ARG A 134 -3.02 20.58 8.87
N ASP A 135 -2.61 21.33 7.85
CA ASP A 135 -1.87 22.57 8.06
C ASP A 135 -2.68 23.61 8.85
N GLU A 136 -3.95 23.81 8.51
CA GLU A 136 -4.86 24.72 9.20
C GLU A 136 -4.94 24.41 10.71
N THR A 137 -5.14 23.13 11.05
CA THR A 137 -5.32 22.64 12.42
C THR A 137 -4.02 22.34 13.17
N ASN A 138 -2.87 22.66 12.59
CA ASN A 138 -1.54 22.32 13.11
C ASN A 138 -1.37 20.81 13.40
N ASP A 139 -1.90 19.98 12.50
CA ASP A 139 -1.96 18.52 12.54
C ASP A 139 -2.76 17.92 13.71
N GLN A 140 -3.50 18.75 14.47
CA GLN A 140 -4.35 18.28 15.57
C GLN A 140 -5.46 17.32 15.09
N VAL A 141 -6.01 17.55 13.88
CA VAL A 141 -7.04 16.67 13.29
C VAL A 141 -6.56 15.23 13.16
N THR A 142 -5.26 15.01 12.91
CA THR A 142 -4.66 13.67 12.80
C THR A 142 -4.66 12.95 14.16
N VAL A 143 -4.37 13.68 15.23
CA VAL A 143 -4.41 13.16 16.60
C VAL A 143 -5.85 12.86 17.02
N ASP A 144 -6.77 13.78 16.73
CA ASP A 144 -8.19 13.63 17.05
C ASP A 144 -8.80 12.43 16.32
N ALA A 145 -8.42 12.20 15.06
CA ALA A 145 -8.83 11.03 14.29
C ALA A 145 -8.33 9.73 14.92
N ALA A 146 -7.08 9.69 15.40
CA ALA A 146 -6.54 8.52 16.08
C ALA A 146 -7.27 8.22 17.39
N GLU A 147 -7.57 9.23 18.21
CA GLU A 147 -8.36 9.08 19.43
C GLU A 147 -9.81 8.64 19.13
N ALA A 148 -10.39 9.13 18.03
CA ALA A 148 -11.69 8.65 17.57
C ALA A 148 -11.65 7.17 17.17
N ILE A 149 -10.59 6.71 16.49
CA ILE A 149 -10.43 5.29 16.15
C ILE A 149 -10.34 4.45 17.43
N LYS A 150 -9.60 4.88 18.47
CA LYS A 150 -9.60 4.19 19.77
C LYS A 150 -11.00 4.11 20.38
N LYS A 151 -11.73 5.23 20.34
CA LYS A 151 -13.08 5.34 20.92
C LYS A 151 -14.10 4.45 20.21
N TYR A 152 -14.09 4.41 18.89
CA TYR A 152 -15.09 3.71 18.08
C TYR A 152 -14.60 2.39 17.48
N SER A 153 -13.36 2.02 17.75
CA SER A 153 -12.67 0.78 17.36
C SER A 153 -12.41 0.57 15.87
N VAL A 154 -13.09 1.25 14.94
CA VAL A 154 -12.92 1.03 13.50
C VAL A 154 -12.67 2.33 12.76
N GLY A 155 -11.51 2.44 12.11
CA GLY A 155 -11.15 3.50 11.18
C GLY A 155 -11.01 2.99 9.74
N VAL A 156 -11.45 3.79 8.77
CA VAL A 156 -11.17 3.62 7.34
C VAL A 156 -10.48 4.87 6.82
N LYS A 157 -9.33 4.70 6.18
CA LYS A 157 -8.44 5.81 5.84
C LYS A 157 -8.09 5.86 4.36
N CYS A 158 -8.26 7.04 3.80
CA CYS A 158 -7.76 7.41 2.48
C CYS A 158 -6.24 7.70 2.53
N ALA A 159 -5.56 7.52 1.40
CA ALA A 159 -4.15 7.90 1.28
C ALA A 159 -3.97 9.42 1.46
N THR A 160 -2.91 9.79 2.18
CA THR A 160 -2.58 11.17 2.58
C THR A 160 -1.17 11.53 2.15
N ILE A 161 -0.92 12.79 1.79
CA ILE A 161 0.43 13.30 1.49
C ILE A 161 1.24 13.37 2.80
N THR A 162 2.47 12.88 2.78
CA THR A 162 3.49 13.29 3.76
C THR A 162 4.35 14.36 3.08
N PRO A 163 4.35 15.63 3.54
CA PRO A 163 4.99 16.71 2.82
C PRO A 163 6.53 16.60 2.88
N ASP A 164 7.17 16.88 1.75
CA ASP A 164 8.61 17.15 1.64
C ASP A 164 8.84 18.66 1.41
N GLU A 165 10.08 19.09 1.18
CA GLU A 165 10.43 20.49 0.93
C GLU A 165 9.63 21.08 -0.24
N ALA A 166 9.44 20.32 -1.32
CA ALA A 166 8.70 20.76 -2.49
C ALA A 166 7.21 20.94 -2.18
N ARG A 167 6.62 20.05 -1.36
CA ARG A 167 5.22 20.19 -0.92
C ARG A 167 5.03 21.34 0.05
N VAL A 168 5.99 21.62 0.92
CA VAL A 168 5.96 22.80 1.80
C VAL A 168 5.87 24.08 0.97
N GLU A 169 6.67 24.20 -0.09
CA GLU A 169 6.61 25.34 -1.00
C GLU A 169 5.32 25.38 -1.82
N GLU A 170 4.92 24.25 -2.41
CA GLU A 170 3.73 24.14 -3.27
C GLU A 170 2.44 24.53 -2.53
N PHE A 171 2.26 24.03 -1.32
CA PHE A 171 1.05 24.27 -0.51
C PHE A 171 1.21 25.43 0.47
N LYS A 172 2.38 26.07 0.52
CA LYS A 172 2.72 27.16 1.47
C LYS A 172 2.47 26.76 2.92
N LEU A 173 2.93 25.57 3.28
CA LEU A 173 2.70 24.99 4.61
C LEU A 173 3.44 25.77 5.70
N LYS A 174 2.87 25.82 6.90
CA LYS A 174 3.50 26.42 8.10
C LYS A 174 4.79 25.70 8.46
N GLN A 175 4.82 24.37 8.27
CA GLN A 175 6.00 23.54 8.48
C GLN A 175 5.86 22.20 7.73
N MET A 176 6.94 21.42 7.71
CA MET A 176 6.95 20.06 7.20
C MET A 176 6.30 19.11 8.22
N TRP A 177 4.98 18.91 8.09
CA TRP A 177 4.20 18.04 8.98
C TRP A 177 4.65 16.57 8.91
N LEU A 178 4.50 15.86 10.03
CA LEU A 178 4.79 14.42 10.10
C LEU A 178 3.78 13.61 9.27
N SER A 179 4.14 12.36 9.00
CA SER A 179 3.25 11.43 8.29
C SER A 179 2.01 11.10 9.14
N PRO A 180 0.77 11.28 8.63
CA PRO A 180 -0.44 10.92 9.37
C PRO A 180 -0.48 9.44 9.77
N ASN A 181 0.01 8.56 8.89
CA ASN A 181 0.13 7.13 9.17
C ASN A 181 1.03 6.88 10.39
N GLY A 182 2.16 7.59 10.47
CA GLY A 182 3.06 7.51 11.61
C GLY A 182 2.38 7.96 12.89
N THR A 183 1.72 9.12 12.88
CA THR A 183 0.99 9.67 14.04
C THR A 183 -0.11 8.72 14.52
N ILE A 184 -0.94 8.18 13.61
CA ILE A 184 -2.01 7.25 13.94
C ILE A 184 -1.45 5.94 14.50
N ARG A 185 -0.45 5.33 13.84
CA ARG A 185 0.20 4.10 14.33
C ARG A 185 0.84 4.29 15.69
N ASN A 186 1.44 5.46 15.94
CA ASN A 186 2.02 5.80 17.24
C ASN A 186 0.96 5.94 18.33
N ALA A 187 -0.19 6.53 18.00
CA ALA A 187 -1.28 6.71 18.94
C ALA A 187 -1.98 5.38 19.25
N LEU A 188 -2.28 4.58 18.23
CA LEU A 188 -3.00 3.32 18.36
C LEU A 188 -2.11 2.17 18.87
N GLY A 189 -0.84 2.17 18.50
CA GLY A 189 0.04 1.01 18.62
C GLY A 189 -0.38 -0.13 17.68
N GLY A 190 0.31 -1.26 17.76
CA GLY A 190 -0.05 -2.48 17.05
C GLY A 190 0.76 -2.77 15.78
N THR A 191 0.16 -3.58 14.91
CA THR A 191 0.83 -4.24 13.78
C THR A 191 0.09 -3.98 12.49
N VAL A 192 0.81 -3.58 11.45
CA VAL A 192 0.24 -3.40 10.11
C VAL A 192 0.34 -4.71 9.35
N PHE A 193 -0.79 -5.28 8.98
CA PHE A 193 -0.87 -6.45 8.14
C PHE A 193 -1.18 -6.08 6.70
N ARG A 194 -0.34 -6.56 5.80
CA ARG A 194 -0.49 -6.39 4.35
C ARG A 194 -0.74 -7.74 3.70
N GLU A 195 -1.86 -7.84 2.99
CA GLU A 195 -2.30 -9.07 2.30
C GLU A 195 -2.68 -8.75 0.84
N PRO A 196 -2.16 -9.51 -0.13
CA PRO A 196 -2.43 -9.27 -1.54
C PRO A 196 -3.89 -9.58 -1.90
N ILE A 197 -4.46 -8.74 -2.77
CA ILE A 197 -5.77 -8.95 -3.39
C ILE A 197 -5.55 -9.82 -4.62
N VAL A 198 -5.79 -11.13 -4.49
CA VAL A 198 -5.51 -12.09 -5.55
C VAL A 198 -6.62 -12.06 -6.60
N ILE A 199 -6.28 -11.67 -7.83
CA ILE A 199 -7.16 -11.72 -9.00
C ILE A 199 -6.57 -12.75 -9.97
N PRO A 200 -7.22 -13.90 -10.20
CA PRO A 200 -6.65 -15.00 -11.02
C PRO A 200 -6.18 -14.57 -12.41
N ARG A 201 -6.90 -13.67 -13.08
CA ARG A 201 -6.55 -13.11 -14.39
C ARG A 201 -5.24 -12.31 -14.42
N VAL A 202 -4.83 -11.73 -13.29
CA VAL A 202 -3.61 -10.92 -13.22
C VAL A 202 -2.40 -11.85 -13.05
N PRO A 203 -1.43 -11.84 -13.98
CA PRO A 203 -0.25 -12.69 -13.88
C PRO A 203 0.57 -12.36 -12.62
N ARG A 204 1.06 -13.42 -11.96
CA ARG A 204 1.98 -13.31 -10.82
C ARG A 204 3.40 -13.31 -11.35
N LEU A 205 4.24 -12.39 -10.88
CA LEU A 205 5.66 -12.37 -11.25
C LEU A 205 6.44 -13.50 -10.57
N VAL A 206 5.90 -14.04 -9.47
CA VAL A 206 6.38 -15.27 -8.84
C VAL A 206 5.30 -16.34 -9.01
N PRO A 207 5.34 -17.15 -10.10
CA PRO A 207 4.24 -18.04 -10.45
C PRO A 207 3.92 -19.11 -9.40
N GLY A 208 4.90 -19.51 -8.60
CA GLY A 208 4.73 -20.51 -7.54
C GLY A 208 3.84 -20.05 -6.39
N TRP A 209 3.63 -18.75 -6.21
CA TRP A 209 2.81 -18.20 -5.12
C TRP A 209 1.32 -18.43 -5.36
N GLU A 210 0.85 -19.64 -5.07
CA GLU A 210 -0.53 -20.08 -5.25
C GLU A 210 -1.48 -19.46 -4.21
N LYS A 211 -1.03 -19.36 -2.95
CA LYS A 211 -1.77 -18.86 -1.79
C LYS A 211 -1.22 -17.51 -1.31
N PRO A 212 -2.04 -16.61 -0.73
CA PRO A 212 -1.57 -15.31 -0.22
C PRO A 212 -0.42 -15.43 0.78
N ILE A 213 0.49 -14.46 0.75
CA ILE A 213 1.52 -14.24 1.79
C ILE A 213 1.12 -12.97 2.53
N ILE A 214 1.01 -13.05 3.86
CA ILE A 214 0.62 -11.90 4.68
C ILE A 214 1.86 -11.39 5.39
N ILE A 215 2.16 -10.11 5.22
CA ILE A 215 3.24 -9.45 5.96
C ILE A 215 2.65 -8.76 7.19
N GLY A 216 3.08 -9.15 8.39
CA GLY A 216 2.84 -8.42 9.62
C GLY A 216 4.04 -7.54 9.94
N ARG A 217 3.94 -6.23 9.66
CA ARG A 217 4.97 -5.24 9.91
C ARG A 217 4.83 -4.66 11.33
N HIS A 218 5.91 -4.71 12.10
CA HIS A 218 6.01 -4.01 13.37
C HIS A 218 6.06 -2.50 13.15
N ALA A 219 4.96 -1.80 13.39
CA ALA A 219 4.80 -0.39 13.00
C ALA A 219 5.35 0.62 14.03
N PHE A 220 6.46 0.29 14.71
CA PHE A 220 7.05 1.10 15.78
C PHE A 220 8.58 1.01 15.80
N GLY A 221 9.24 2.07 16.29
CA GLY A 221 10.67 2.07 16.58
C GLY A 221 11.58 1.89 15.36
N ASP A 222 12.75 1.32 15.62
CA ASP A 222 13.78 1.01 14.63
C ASP A 222 14.17 2.25 13.79
N GLN A 223 14.47 2.08 12.50
CA GLN A 223 14.97 3.15 11.63
C GLN A 223 14.00 4.33 11.51
N TYR A 224 12.69 4.09 11.71
CA TYR A 224 11.63 5.09 11.57
C TYR A 224 11.57 6.06 12.77
N ARG A 225 12.30 5.76 13.84
CA ARG A 225 12.47 6.65 15.00
C ARG A 225 13.94 6.84 15.37
N ALA A 226 14.83 6.52 14.45
CA ALA A 226 16.25 6.68 14.65
C ALA A 226 16.66 8.15 14.70
N LYS A 227 17.82 8.40 15.31
CA LYS A 227 18.55 9.66 15.19
C LYS A 227 19.85 9.38 14.45
N ASP A 228 20.10 10.15 13.41
CA ASP A 228 21.26 10.03 12.55
C ASP A 228 22.03 11.34 12.46
N ARG A 229 23.31 11.23 12.11
CA ARG A 229 24.22 12.38 12.02
C ARG A 229 25.35 12.12 11.05
N VAL A 230 25.72 13.17 10.30
CA VAL A 230 26.99 13.24 9.57
C VAL A 230 28.11 13.65 10.53
N ILE A 231 29.14 12.82 10.63
CA ILE A 231 30.38 13.09 11.37
C ILE A 231 31.37 13.68 10.38
N THR A 232 31.98 14.84 10.67
CA THR A 232 32.80 15.58 9.69
C THR A 232 34.31 15.34 9.81
N GLY A 233 34.77 14.70 10.89
CA GLY A 233 36.19 14.47 11.13
C GLY A 233 36.43 13.36 12.14
N ASN A 234 37.69 13.26 12.58
CA ASN A 234 38.13 12.24 13.52
C ASN A 234 37.46 12.43 14.90
N GLY A 235 37.19 11.31 15.59
CA GLY A 235 36.60 11.35 16.93
C GLY A 235 36.03 10.02 17.39
N LYS A 236 35.78 9.92 18.69
CA LYS A 236 35.14 8.74 19.29
C LYS A 236 33.63 8.93 19.35
N LEU A 237 32.90 7.89 18.97
CA LEU A 237 31.46 7.77 19.10
C LEU A 237 31.14 6.73 20.17
N SER A 238 30.36 7.12 21.16
CA SER A 238 29.83 6.23 22.21
C SER A 238 28.32 6.38 22.35
N MET A 239 27.69 5.36 22.92
CA MET A 239 26.29 5.33 23.29
C MET A 239 26.20 5.29 24.81
N VAL A 240 25.42 6.20 25.40
CA VAL A 240 25.28 6.32 26.85
C VAL A 240 23.83 6.10 27.24
N PHE A 241 23.59 5.20 28.19
CA PHE A 241 22.29 4.99 28.83
C PHE A 241 22.39 5.41 30.29
N THR A 242 21.49 6.30 30.74
CA THR A 242 21.44 6.73 32.15
C THR A 242 20.18 6.17 32.79
N PRO A 243 20.31 5.22 33.75
CA PRO A 243 19.17 4.68 34.46
C PRO A 243 18.37 5.75 35.22
N ALA A 244 17.05 5.70 35.13
CA ALA A 244 16.16 6.68 35.80
C ALA A 244 16.09 6.49 37.32
N ASP A 245 16.49 5.32 37.83
CA ASP A 245 16.58 4.99 39.25
C ASP A 245 17.81 5.58 39.95
N GLY A 246 18.62 6.37 39.23
CA GLY A 246 19.83 6.99 39.75
C GLY A 246 21.07 6.07 39.69
N GLY A 247 20.97 4.92 39.02
CA GLY A 247 22.12 4.06 38.71
C GLY A 247 23.19 4.79 37.89
N ALA A 248 24.42 4.24 37.90
CA ALA A 248 25.53 4.81 37.14
C ALA A 248 25.26 4.74 35.62
N PRO A 249 25.58 5.78 34.83
CA PRO A 249 25.47 5.73 33.38
C PRO A 249 26.32 4.60 32.78
N GLU A 250 25.72 3.86 31.85
CA GLU A 250 26.38 2.84 31.06
C GLU A 250 26.87 3.45 29.75
N GLU A 251 28.17 3.40 29.49
CA GLU A 251 28.77 3.87 28.24
C GLU A 251 29.29 2.70 27.41
N ILE A 252 28.87 2.64 26.15
CA ILE A 252 29.33 1.65 25.17
C ILE A 252 30.04 2.39 24.04
N ALA A 253 31.32 2.10 23.85
CA ALA A 253 32.06 2.60 22.70
C ALA A 253 31.50 1.97 21.40
N VAL A 254 31.10 2.81 20.45
CA VAL A 254 30.54 2.38 19.16
C VAL A 254 31.63 2.32 18.10
N TYR A 255 32.36 3.43 17.90
CA TYR A 255 33.41 3.50 16.89
C TYR A 255 34.41 4.64 17.18
N ASP A 256 35.61 4.55 16.61
CA ASP A 256 36.64 5.58 16.65
C ASP A 256 37.02 5.99 15.22
N PHE A 257 36.52 7.14 14.79
CA PHE A 257 36.78 7.72 13.48
C PHE A 257 38.22 8.24 13.41
N LYS A 258 39.08 7.59 12.63
CA LYS A 258 40.51 7.92 12.53
C LYS A 258 40.94 8.54 11.21
N ASN A 259 40.15 8.35 10.14
CA ASN A 259 40.51 8.68 8.76
C ASN A 259 39.46 9.59 8.11
N GLY A 260 39.05 10.64 8.81
CA GLY A 260 37.98 11.54 8.41
C GLY A 260 36.63 11.20 9.05
N GLY A 261 35.60 11.84 8.51
CA GLY A 261 34.22 11.71 8.97
C GLY A 261 33.51 10.43 8.50
N GLY A 262 32.19 10.43 8.61
CA GLY A 262 31.31 9.34 8.21
C GLY A 262 29.86 9.65 8.60
N VAL A 263 29.08 8.59 8.84
CA VAL A 263 27.71 8.71 9.32
C VAL A 263 27.51 7.82 10.54
N ALA A 264 26.62 8.23 11.43
CA ALA A 264 26.22 7.47 12.60
C ALA A 264 24.70 7.48 12.72
N GLN A 265 24.14 6.39 13.24
CA GLN A 265 22.72 6.25 13.53
C GLN A 265 22.53 5.47 14.82
N THR A 266 21.56 5.89 15.63
CA THR A 266 21.07 5.16 16.80
C THR A 266 19.56 4.98 16.67
N GLN A 267 19.08 3.79 17.03
CA GLN A 267 17.67 3.41 17.00
C GLN A 267 17.31 2.61 18.26
N TYR A 268 16.02 2.48 18.54
CA TYR A 268 15.52 1.79 19.71
C TYR A 268 14.18 1.11 19.44
N ASN A 269 13.83 0.19 20.33
CA ASN A 269 12.50 -0.38 20.43
C ASN A 269 12.17 -0.62 21.91
N THR A 270 10.95 -1.06 22.21
CA THR A 270 10.46 -1.28 23.59
C THR A 270 9.82 -2.66 23.69
N ASP A 271 10.06 -3.37 24.80
CA ASP A 271 9.49 -4.70 25.03
C ASP A 271 7.96 -4.72 24.89
N GLU A 272 7.26 -3.73 25.46
CA GLU A 272 5.80 -3.57 25.34
C GLU A 272 5.32 -3.57 23.87
N SER A 273 6.02 -2.83 23.01
CA SER A 273 5.69 -2.76 21.59
C SER A 273 5.96 -4.07 20.85
N ILE A 274 7.04 -4.77 21.21
CA ILE A 274 7.40 -6.07 20.61
C ILE A 274 6.41 -7.15 21.06
N GLU A 275 6.01 -7.15 22.33
CA GLU A 275 5.01 -8.06 22.88
C GLU A 275 3.64 -7.83 22.24
N GLY A 276 3.22 -6.57 22.10
CA GLY A 276 2.01 -6.21 21.36
C GLY A 276 2.04 -6.68 19.90
N PHE A 277 3.20 -6.55 19.25
CA PHE A 277 3.42 -7.07 17.89
C PHE A 277 3.24 -8.60 17.85
N ALA A 278 3.86 -9.34 18.78
CA ALA A 278 3.73 -10.79 18.89
C ALA A 278 2.27 -11.23 19.05
N HIS A 279 1.53 -10.65 20.01
CA HIS A 279 0.12 -10.95 20.24
C HIS A 279 -0.74 -10.73 18.99
N ALA A 280 -0.56 -9.60 18.30
CA ALA A 280 -1.30 -9.31 17.07
C ALA A 280 -0.99 -10.35 15.97
N SER A 281 0.29 -10.74 15.80
CA SER A 281 0.69 -11.75 14.82
C SER A 281 0.11 -13.14 15.12
N PHE A 282 0.17 -13.60 16.37
CA PHE A 282 -0.39 -14.90 16.76
C PHE A 282 -1.91 -14.94 16.62
N LYS A 283 -2.60 -13.88 17.02
CA LYS A 283 -4.07 -13.77 16.86
C LYS A 283 -4.47 -13.84 15.39
N LEU A 284 -3.77 -13.13 14.50
CA LEU A 284 -4.08 -13.18 13.07
C LEU A 284 -3.83 -14.57 12.47
N ALA A 285 -2.72 -15.22 12.86
CA ALA A 285 -2.39 -16.57 12.43
C ALA A 285 -3.48 -17.58 12.82
N LEU A 286 -4.00 -17.51 14.04
CA LEU A 286 -5.14 -18.34 14.48
C LEU A 286 -6.42 -17.99 13.72
N ALA A 287 -6.73 -16.70 13.57
CA ALA A 287 -7.95 -16.26 12.90
C ALA A 287 -8.01 -16.70 11.42
N LYS A 288 -6.86 -16.83 10.77
CA LYS A 288 -6.75 -17.31 9.38
C LYS A 288 -6.34 -18.78 9.25
N THR A 289 -6.06 -19.46 10.37
CA THR A 289 -5.50 -20.81 10.42
C THR A 289 -4.27 -20.93 9.50
N LEU A 290 -3.32 -20.02 9.65
CA LEU A 290 -2.07 -19.97 8.88
C LEU A 290 -0.85 -20.12 9.80
N PRO A 291 0.21 -20.82 9.36
CA PRO A 291 1.46 -20.83 10.11
C PRO A 291 2.12 -19.45 10.10
N LEU A 292 2.89 -19.17 11.15
CA LEU A 292 3.53 -17.88 11.39
C LEU A 292 5.05 -18.03 11.42
N TYR A 293 5.74 -17.17 10.66
CA TYR A 293 7.18 -17.03 10.72
C TYR A 293 7.54 -15.64 11.25
N MET A 294 8.46 -15.55 12.22
CA MET A 294 9.04 -14.26 12.62
C MET A 294 10.51 -14.21 12.19
N SER A 295 10.91 -13.12 11.51
CA SER A 295 12.25 -13.02 10.94
C SER A 295 13.09 -11.90 11.55
N THR A 296 14.37 -12.20 11.79
CA THR A 296 15.36 -11.26 12.33
C THR A 296 16.75 -11.51 11.76
N LYS A 297 17.74 -10.72 12.18
CA LYS A 297 19.18 -11.00 12.02
C LYS A 297 19.89 -11.17 13.38
N ASN A 298 19.30 -11.94 14.30
CA ASN A 298 19.81 -12.13 15.67
C ASN A 298 21.20 -12.78 15.78
N THR A 299 21.72 -13.43 14.73
CA THR A 299 23.12 -13.91 14.71
C THR A 299 24.13 -12.77 14.70
N ILE A 300 23.74 -11.60 14.16
CA ILE A 300 24.54 -10.37 14.12
C ILE A 300 24.11 -9.44 15.25
N LEU A 301 22.82 -9.12 15.33
CA LEU A 301 22.25 -8.23 16.35
C LEU A 301 21.79 -9.03 17.57
N LYS A 302 22.75 -9.69 18.25
CA LYS A 302 22.48 -10.68 19.31
C LYS A 302 21.56 -10.20 20.44
N LYS A 303 21.68 -8.94 20.84
CA LYS A 303 20.83 -8.35 21.90
C LYS A 303 19.54 -7.77 21.32
N TYR A 304 19.65 -6.88 20.33
CA TYR A 304 18.50 -6.16 19.76
C TYR A 304 17.49 -7.11 19.10
N ASP A 305 17.94 -7.91 18.13
CA ASP A 305 17.09 -8.85 17.41
C ASP A 305 16.86 -10.14 18.22
N GLY A 306 17.78 -10.47 19.13
CA GLY A 306 17.56 -11.52 20.13
C GLY A 306 16.32 -11.24 20.97
N ARG A 307 16.12 -9.98 21.39
CA ARG A 307 14.94 -9.60 22.20
C ARG A 307 13.62 -9.83 21.48
N PHE A 308 13.54 -9.56 20.17
CA PHE A 308 12.36 -9.90 19.36
C PHE A 308 12.08 -11.41 19.37
N LYS A 309 13.12 -12.22 19.12
CA LYS A 309 13.01 -13.68 19.12
C LYS A 309 12.53 -14.20 20.47
N ASP A 310 13.15 -13.73 21.54
CA ASP A 310 12.90 -14.20 22.89
C ASP A 310 11.46 -13.85 23.31
N ILE A 311 11.02 -12.60 23.11
CA ILE A 311 9.65 -12.17 23.43
C ILE A 311 8.61 -12.97 22.62
N PHE A 312 8.81 -13.14 21.31
CA PHE A 312 7.86 -13.93 20.51
C PHE A 312 7.78 -15.39 21.00
N GLN A 313 8.90 -15.98 21.39
CA GLN A 313 8.92 -17.35 21.93
C GLN A 313 8.20 -17.43 23.28
N GLU A 314 8.48 -16.49 24.19
CA GLU A 314 7.84 -16.39 25.51
C GLU A 314 6.31 -16.25 25.38
N VAL A 315 5.84 -15.35 24.51
CA VAL A 315 4.41 -15.14 24.24
C VAL A 315 3.77 -16.37 23.60
N PHE A 316 4.45 -17.03 22.66
CA PHE A 316 3.96 -18.25 22.03
C PHE A 316 3.76 -19.37 23.05
N GLU A 317 4.79 -19.67 23.84
CA GLU A 317 4.78 -20.77 24.80
C GLU A 317 3.78 -20.54 25.94
N SER A 318 3.68 -19.31 26.43
CA SER A 318 2.78 -18.96 27.55
C SER A 318 1.31 -18.92 27.14
N THR A 319 0.99 -18.46 25.93
CA THR A 319 -0.39 -18.08 25.57
C THR A 319 -0.97 -18.84 24.39
N TYR A 320 -0.19 -19.10 23.33
CA TYR A 320 -0.75 -19.49 22.02
C TYR A 320 -0.45 -20.92 21.58
N LYS A 321 0.53 -21.59 22.19
CA LYS A 321 1.01 -22.90 21.76
C LYS A 321 -0.13 -23.94 21.66
N ALA A 322 -0.97 -24.04 22.68
CA ALA A 322 -2.07 -25.00 22.69
C ALA A 322 -3.10 -24.75 21.58
N ASP A 323 -3.43 -23.50 21.30
CA ASP A 323 -4.37 -23.13 20.22
C ASP A 323 -3.77 -23.39 18.84
N PHE A 324 -2.47 -23.15 18.65
CA PHE A 324 -1.76 -23.46 17.41
C PHE A 324 -1.71 -24.97 17.13
N GLU A 325 -1.38 -25.76 18.15
CA GLU A 325 -1.39 -27.22 18.08
C GLU A 325 -2.79 -27.76 17.73
N LYS A 326 -3.83 -27.22 18.38
CA LYS A 326 -5.23 -27.56 18.11
C LYS A 326 -5.66 -27.19 16.68
N ALA A 327 -5.18 -26.07 16.16
CA ALA A 327 -5.47 -25.61 14.80
C ALA A 327 -4.59 -26.28 13.73
N GLY A 328 -3.59 -27.08 14.12
CA GLY A 328 -2.68 -27.76 13.18
C GLY A 328 -1.70 -26.83 12.47
N ILE A 329 -1.38 -25.69 13.08
CA ILE A 329 -0.44 -24.68 12.56
C ILE A 329 0.74 -24.51 13.52
N TRP A 330 1.82 -23.86 13.06
CA TRP A 330 3.04 -23.70 13.85
C TRP A 330 3.56 -22.26 13.82
N TYR A 331 4.42 -21.96 14.79
CA TYR A 331 5.25 -20.77 14.85
C TYR A 331 6.72 -21.16 14.69
N GLU A 332 7.47 -20.41 13.89
CA GLU A 332 8.91 -20.60 13.74
C GLU A 332 9.64 -19.25 13.62
N HIS A 333 10.75 -19.11 14.35
CA HIS A 333 11.70 -18.02 14.13
C HIS A 333 12.69 -18.39 13.02
N ARG A 334 12.97 -17.46 12.10
CA ARG A 334 13.98 -17.63 11.05
C ARG A 334 14.91 -16.43 10.93
N LEU A 335 16.09 -16.68 10.36
CA LEU A 335 16.94 -15.60 9.89
C LEU A 335 16.34 -15.00 8.61
N ILE A 336 16.35 -13.67 8.49
CA ILE A 336 15.69 -12.95 7.40
C ILE A 336 16.17 -13.38 6.01
N ASP A 337 17.46 -13.70 5.85
CA ASP A 337 18.04 -14.18 4.60
C ASP A 337 17.53 -15.55 4.19
N ASP A 338 17.39 -16.49 5.13
CA ASP A 338 16.75 -17.78 4.84
C ASP A 338 15.26 -17.60 4.58
N MET A 339 14.58 -16.76 5.36
CA MET A 339 13.15 -16.53 5.20
C MET A 339 12.80 -15.95 3.82
N VAL A 340 13.51 -14.92 3.34
CA VAL A 340 13.21 -14.36 2.01
C VAL A 340 13.52 -15.35 0.89
N ALA A 341 14.55 -16.19 1.05
CA ALA A 341 14.82 -17.26 0.10
C ALA A 341 13.70 -18.32 0.11
N GLN A 342 13.24 -18.74 1.30
CA GLN A 342 12.10 -19.64 1.44
C GLN A 342 10.83 -19.01 0.86
N MET A 343 10.61 -17.71 1.08
CA MET A 343 9.45 -16.97 0.60
C MET A 343 9.30 -17.09 -0.92
N ILE A 344 10.36 -16.75 -1.65
CA ILE A 344 10.40 -16.81 -3.12
C ILE A 344 10.20 -18.25 -3.65
N LYS A 345 10.72 -19.26 -2.95
CA LYS A 345 10.57 -20.69 -3.35
C LYS A 345 9.24 -21.32 -2.94
N SER A 346 8.48 -20.68 -2.05
CA SER A 346 7.28 -21.25 -1.45
C SER A 346 6.07 -21.24 -2.39
N LYS A 347 4.97 -21.83 -1.92
CA LYS A 347 3.63 -21.68 -2.52
C LYS A 347 2.75 -20.61 -1.85
N GLY A 348 3.35 -19.79 -0.98
CA GLY A 348 2.62 -18.90 -0.08
C GLY A 348 1.75 -19.63 0.94
N GLY A 349 0.80 -18.92 1.55
CA GLY A 349 -0.14 -19.46 2.55
C GLY A 349 0.43 -19.48 3.96
N TYR A 350 1.01 -18.38 4.40
CA TYR A 350 1.56 -18.18 5.74
C TYR A 350 1.67 -16.68 6.05
N ILE A 351 1.93 -16.36 7.32
CA ILE A 351 2.18 -15.01 7.79
C ILE A 351 3.67 -14.83 8.07
N MET A 352 4.24 -13.70 7.66
CA MET A 352 5.59 -13.28 7.99
C MET A 352 5.53 -12.05 8.91
N ALA A 353 5.77 -12.26 10.20
CA ALA A 353 6.04 -11.19 11.16
C ALA A 353 7.45 -10.64 10.91
N LEU A 354 7.51 -9.38 10.47
CA LEU A 354 8.74 -8.69 10.13
C LEU A 354 8.90 -7.42 10.97
N LYS A 355 10.14 -7.12 11.35
CA LYS A 355 10.53 -5.83 11.93
C LYS A 355 10.15 -4.69 11.00
N ASN A 356 10.15 -3.47 11.51
CA ASN A 356 9.56 -2.31 10.83
C ASN A 356 10.08 -2.13 9.39
N TYR A 357 11.41 -2.11 9.22
CA TYR A 357 12.05 -1.92 7.92
C TYR A 357 11.85 -3.10 6.97
N ASP A 358 12.05 -4.33 7.45
CA ASP A 358 11.87 -5.53 6.64
C ASP A 358 10.41 -5.66 6.17
N GLY A 359 9.45 -5.37 7.06
CA GLY A 359 8.03 -5.39 6.73
C GLY A 359 7.63 -4.36 5.68
N ASP A 360 8.24 -3.18 5.70
CA ASP A 360 8.03 -2.16 4.67
C ASP A 360 8.48 -2.67 3.29
N VAL A 361 9.77 -3.05 3.18
CA VAL A 361 10.38 -3.47 1.92
C VAL A 361 9.76 -4.76 1.38
N GLN A 362 9.57 -5.78 2.22
CA GLN A 362 9.04 -7.07 1.77
C GLN A 362 7.56 -6.99 1.39
N SER A 363 6.78 -6.07 1.98
CA SER A 363 5.39 -5.91 1.59
C SER A 363 5.22 -5.44 0.13
N ASP A 364 6.12 -4.58 -0.36
CA ASP A 364 6.14 -4.14 -1.75
C ASP A 364 6.59 -5.28 -2.68
N ILE A 365 7.59 -6.09 -2.27
CA ILE A 365 8.02 -7.28 -3.02
C ILE A 365 6.87 -8.28 -3.14
N VAL A 366 6.14 -8.54 -2.04
CA VAL A 366 4.98 -9.42 -2.06
C VAL A 366 3.88 -8.85 -2.96
N ALA A 367 3.50 -7.57 -2.79
CA ALA A 367 2.49 -6.94 -3.63
C ALA A 367 2.81 -7.02 -5.12
N GLN A 368 4.04 -6.67 -5.50
CA GLN A 368 4.48 -6.72 -6.88
C GLN A 368 4.58 -8.16 -7.41
N GLY A 369 5.00 -9.12 -6.57
CA GLY A 369 5.05 -10.53 -6.93
C GLY A 369 3.68 -11.16 -7.19
N PHE A 370 2.63 -10.67 -6.50
CA PHE A 370 1.23 -11.05 -6.75
C PHE A 370 0.56 -10.27 -7.90
N GLY A 371 1.23 -9.26 -8.48
CA GLY A 371 0.84 -8.64 -9.75
C GLY A 371 0.98 -7.12 -9.79
N SER A 372 0.49 -6.42 -8.75
CA SER A 372 0.50 -4.94 -8.70
C SER A 372 0.50 -4.44 -7.26
N LEU A 373 1.20 -3.32 -7.01
CA LEU A 373 1.13 -2.58 -5.74
C LEU A 373 -0.31 -2.16 -5.39
N GLY A 374 -1.16 -1.93 -6.40
CA GLY A 374 -2.57 -1.58 -6.21
C GLY A 374 -3.46 -2.74 -5.77
N LEU A 375 -2.93 -3.97 -5.73
CA LEU A 375 -3.61 -5.19 -5.29
C LEU A 375 -3.11 -5.61 -3.91
N MET A 376 -3.10 -4.69 -2.96
CA MET A 376 -2.64 -4.93 -1.59
C MET A 376 -3.59 -4.23 -0.61
N THR A 377 -4.01 -4.97 0.41
CA THR A 377 -4.72 -4.42 1.57
C THR A 377 -3.72 -4.01 2.64
N SER A 378 -4.06 -3.04 3.49
CA SER A 378 -3.25 -2.65 4.64
C SER A 378 -4.17 -2.41 5.83
N VAL A 379 -3.98 -3.17 6.90
CA VAL A 379 -4.80 -3.09 8.11
C VAL A 379 -3.92 -3.03 9.35
N LEU A 380 -4.08 -2.00 10.16
CA LEU A 380 -3.48 -1.89 11.48
C LEU A 380 -4.39 -2.57 12.51
N ILE A 381 -3.84 -3.49 13.28
CA ILE A 381 -4.56 -4.21 14.34
C ILE A 381 -3.83 -3.99 15.66
N THR A 382 -4.56 -3.55 16.68
CA THR A 382 -4.04 -3.39 18.04
C THR A 382 -4.02 -4.72 18.79
N PRO A 383 -3.15 -4.87 19.82
CA PRO A 383 -3.02 -6.11 20.56
C PRO A 383 -4.30 -6.57 21.27
N ASP A 384 -5.21 -5.64 21.62
CA ASP A 384 -6.50 -5.96 22.22
C ASP A 384 -7.45 -6.71 21.26
N GLY A 385 -7.15 -6.73 19.95
CA GLY A 385 -7.96 -7.34 18.90
C GLY A 385 -9.29 -6.60 18.62
N LYS A 386 -9.46 -5.40 19.17
CA LYS A 386 -10.68 -4.58 18.99
C LYS A 386 -10.43 -3.43 18.04
N THR A 387 -9.38 -2.66 18.26
CA THR A 387 -9.11 -1.45 17.47
C THR A 387 -8.45 -1.82 16.14
N PHE A 388 -9.00 -1.26 15.07
CA PHE A 388 -8.71 -1.62 13.70
C PHE A 388 -8.73 -0.36 12.83
N GLU A 389 -7.68 -0.18 12.04
CA GLU A 389 -7.61 0.90 11.05
C GLU A 389 -7.28 0.26 9.70
N SER A 390 -8.10 0.51 8.69
CA SER A 390 -7.90 0.00 7.34
C SER A 390 -7.57 1.14 6.39
N GLU A 391 -6.44 1.02 5.70
CA GLU A 391 -5.98 2.01 4.74
C GLU A 391 -5.73 1.39 3.35
N ALA A 392 -5.77 2.24 2.33
CA ALA A 392 -5.21 1.87 1.03
C ALA A 392 -3.68 1.74 1.16
N ALA A 393 -3.10 0.64 0.67
CA ALA A 393 -1.66 0.40 0.78
C ALA A 393 -0.80 1.34 -0.09
N HIS A 394 -1.37 1.89 -1.16
CA HIS A 394 -0.69 2.78 -2.10
C HIS A 394 -0.77 4.26 -1.67
N GLY A 395 0.14 5.09 -2.22
CA GLY A 395 0.12 6.54 -2.02
C GLY A 395 -1.01 7.27 -2.77
N THR A 396 -0.95 8.60 -2.80
CA THR A 396 -2.02 9.50 -3.31
C THR A 396 -2.09 9.63 -4.84
N VAL A 397 -1.12 9.03 -5.55
CA VAL A 397 -1.03 9.00 -7.02
C VAL A 397 -0.98 10.40 -7.64
N THR A 398 -0.10 11.27 -7.13
CA THR A 398 0.12 12.66 -7.57
C THR A 398 0.18 12.84 -9.09
N ARG A 399 0.88 11.95 -9.80
CA ARG A 399 1.00 12.03 -11.27
C ARG A 399 -0.37 12.05 -11.95
N HIS A 400 -1.30 11.20 -11.50
CA HIS A 400 -2.64 11.14 -12.09
C HIS A 400 -3.47 12.35 -11.67
N TYR A 401 -3.31 12.82 -10.44
CA TYR A 401 -3.97 14.05 -9.98
C TYR A 401 -3.57 15.27 -10.81
N ARG A 402 -2.29 15.41 -11.17
CA ARG A 402 -1.81 16.50 -12.05
C ARG A 402 -2.41 16.43 -13.47
N GLU A 403 -2.72 15.25 -13.99
CA GLU A 403 -3.44 15.12 -15.26
C GLU A 403 -4.94 15.42 -15.10
N HIS A 404 -5.55 14.98 -14.00
CA HIS A 404 -6.93 15.33 -13.64
C HIS A 404 -7.14 16.84 -13.52
N GLN A 405 -6.21 17.56 -12.87
CA GLN A 405 -6.24 19.03 -12.76
C GLN A 405 -6.20 19.74 -14.12
N LYS A 406 -5.64 19.09 -15.15
CA LYS A 406 -5.62 19.60 -16.55
C LYS A 406 -6.87 19.21 -17.34
N GLY A 407 -7.86 18.56 -16.71
CA GLY A 407 -9.05 18.02 -17.37
C GLY A 407 -8.79 16.82 -18.27
N ARG A 408 -7.63 16.15 -18.13
CA ARG A 408 -7.29 14.96 -18.91
C ARG A 408 -7.81 13.69 -18.23
N GLU A 409 -8.00 12.65 -19.03
CA GLU A 409 -8.43 11.35 -18.52
C GLU A 409 -7.39 10.71 -17.59
N THR A 410 -7.88 9.95 -16.60
CA THR A 410 -7.05 9.18 -15.67
C THR A 410 -7.55 7.75 -15.54
N SER A 411 -6.60 6.81 -15.40
CA SER A 411 -6.87 5.40 -15.13
C SER A 411 -6.08 4.96 -13.88
N THR A 412 -6.53 5.46 -12.74
CA THR A 412 -6.08 5.09 -11.39
C THR A 412 -6.92 3.95 -10.86
N ASN A 413 -6.28 2.91 -10.34
CA ASN A 413 -6.92 1.73 -9.76
C ASN A 413 -7.56 2.06 -8.39
N PRO A 414 -8.88 1.89 -8.22
CA PRO A 414 -9.56 2.15 -6.96
C PRO A 414 -9.68 0.91 -6.04
N ILE A 415 -9.22 -0.28 -6.47
CA ILE A 415 -9.47 -1.55 -5.76
C ILE A 415 -8.97 -1.50 -4.30
N ALA A 416 -7.73 -1.09 -4.05
CA ALA A 416 -7.22 -1.00 -2.68
C ALA A 416 -8.02 -0.01 -1.80
N SER A 417 -8.52 1.09 -2.39
CA SER A 417 -9.38 2.05 -1.67
C SER A 417 -10.76 1.48 -1.36
N ILE A 418 -11.34 0.67 -2.27
CA ILE A 418 -12.58 -0.06 -2.00
C ILE A 418 -12.35 -1.09 -0.89
N PHE A 419 -11.23 -1.81 -0.94
CA PHE A 419 -10.89 -2.80 0.07
C PHE A 419 -10.62 -2.16 1.45
N ALA A 420 -10.11 -0.94 1.52
CA ALA A 420 -9.99 -0.23 2.79
C ALA A 420 -11.37 -0.03 3.46
N TRP A 421 -12.38 0.36 2.67
CA TRP A 421 -13.77 0.43 3.16
C TRP A 421 -14.29 -0.94 3.57
N THR A 422 -14.21 -1.96 2.71
CA THR A 422 -14.82 -3.26 3.00
C THR A 422 -14.17 -3.97 4.18
N ARG A 423 -12.84 -3.86 4.36
CA ARG A 423 -12.15 -4.42 5.52
C ARG A 423 -12.57 -3.76 6.83
N GLY A 424 -12.70 -2.43 6.85
CA GLY A 424 -13.24 -1.71 8.00
C GLY A 424 -14.70 -2.10 8.31
N LEU A 425 -15.55 -2.14 7.28
CA LEU A 425 -16.96 -2.52 7.44
C LEU A 425 -17.15 -3.98 7.89
N ALA A 426 -16.36 -4.91 7.36
CA ALA A 426 -16.36 -6.30 7.80
C ALA A 426 -15.93 -6.41 9.27
N GLN A 427 -14.93 -5.65 9.71
CA GLN A 427 -14.53 -5.61 11.11
C GLN A 427 -15.63 -5.00 12.00
N ARG A 428 -16.26 -3.90 11.57
CA ARG A 428 -17.40 -3.30 12.28
C ARG A 428 -18.54 -4.31 12.43
N GLY A 429 -18.87 -5.03 11.36
CA GLY A 429 -19.89 -6.07 11.36
C GLY A 429 -19.57 -7.23 12.30
N LYS A 430 -18.29 -7.65 12.39
CA LYS A 430 -17.86 -8.67 13.37
C LYS A 430 -17.99 -8.19 14.81
N LEU A 431 -17.54 -6.97 15.10
CA LEU A 431 -17.62 -6.39 16.45
C LEU A 431 -19.08 -6.17 16.90
N ASP A 432 -19.97 -5.85 15.96
CA ASP A 432 -21.39 -5.57 16.22
C ASP A 432 -22.29 -6.81 16.08
N ASN A 433 -21.73 -7.98 15.73
CA ASN A 433 -22.48 -9.18 15.36
C ASN A 433 -23.57 -8.90 14.29
N THR A 434 -23.21 -8.13 13.26
CA THR A 434 -24.07 -7.75 12.13
C THR A 434 -23.62 -8.50 10.86
N PRO A 435 -24.08 -9.76 10.64
CA PRO A 435 -23.60 -10.60 9.55
C PRO A 435 -23.93 -10.06 8.16
N GLU A 436 -25.05 -9.34 7.99
CA GLU A 436 -25.39 -8.66 6.74
C GLU A 436 -24.35 -7.61 6.31
N LEU A 437 -23.71 -6.91 7.26
CA LEU A 437 -22.65 -5.95 6.94
C LEU A 437 -21.37 -6.66 6.47
N VAL A 438 -21.05 -7.81 7.08
CA VAL A 438 -19.92 -8.65 6.65
C VAL A 438 -20.19 -9.20 5.24
N ALA A 439 -21.39 -9.73 5.00
CA ALA A 439 -21.78 -10.24 3.70
C ALA A 439 -21.80 -9.15 2.62
N PHE A 440 -22.19 -7.92 2.97
CA PHE A 440 -22.09 -6.75 2.10
C PHE A 440 -20.64 -6.46 1.69
N ALA A 441 -19.73 -6.40 2.67
CA ALA A 441 -18.31 -6.15 2.43
C ALA A 441 -17.70 -7.24 1.52
N ASP A 442 -17.95 -8.52 1.81
CA ASP A 442 -17.47 -9.65 1.02
C ASP A 442 -18.03 -9.65 -0.42
N ALA A 443 -19.30 -9.26 -0.59
CA ALA A 443 -19.93 -9.16 -1.90
C ALA A 443 -19.34 -8.01 -2.73
N LEU A 444 -19.01 -6.88 -2.10
CA LEU A 444 -18.38 -5.75 -2.78
C LEU A 444 -16.93 -6.07 -3.18
N GLU A 445 -16.16 -6.74 -2.33
CA GLU A 445 -14.82 -7.25 -2.68
C GLU A 445 -14.88 -8.20 -3.88
N ARG A 446 -15.85 -9.14 -3.87
CA ARG A 446 -16.06 -10.07 -4.98
C ARG A 446 -16.45 -9.36 -6.27
N ALA A 447 -17.31 -8.35 -6.21
CA ALA A 447 -17.66 -7.55 -7.37
C ALA A 447 -16.43 -6.86 -7.99
N CYS A 448 -15.53 -6.32 -7.16
CA CYS A 448 -14.28 -5.72 -7.64
C CYS A 448 -13.37 -6.73 -8.35
N ILE A 449 -13.16 -7.89 -7.71
CA ILE A 449 -12.32 -8.97 -8.27
C ILE A 449 -12.90 -9.45 -9.58
N ASP A 450 -14.19 -9.81 -9.60
CA ASP A 450 -14.83 -10.39 -10.77
C ASP A 450 -14.96 -9.39 -11.94
N THR A 451 -15.09 -8.09 -11.69
CA THR A 451 -15.08 -7.08 -12.75
C THR A 451 -13.76 -7.11 -13.53
N VAL A 452 -12.64 -7.41 -12.85
CA VAL A 452 -11.35 -7.63 -13.52
C VAL A 452 -11.28 -9.05 -14.08
N ASP A 453 -11.58 -10.06 -13.25
CA ASP A 453 -11.33 -11.47 -13.54
C ASP A 453 -12.25 -12.03 -14.63
N GLN A 454 -13.55 -11.78 -14.51
CA GLN A 454 -14.58 -12.32 -15.41
C GLN A 454 -14.90 -11.35 -16.54
N ASP A 455 -15.15 -10.08 -16.23
CA ASP A 455 -15.60 -9.09 -17.22
C ASP A 455 -14.42 -8.51 -18.02
N GLY A 456 -13.18 -8.68 -17.55
CA GLY A 456 -11.98 -8.14 -18.20
C GLY A 456 -11.87 -6.61 -18.14
N ILE A 457 -12.71 -5.94 -17.34
CA ILE A 457 -12.73 -4.49 -17.19
C ILE A 457 -11.72 -4.11 -16.11
N MET A 458 -10.64 -3.44 -16.50
CA MET A 458 -9.54 -3.12 -15.58
C MET A 458 -8.90 -1.78 -15.88
N THR A 459 -8.22 -1.22 -14.89
CA THR A 459 -7.44 0.01 -15.04
C THR A 459 -6.07 -0.25 -15.67
N LYS A 460 -5.41 0.83 -16.09
CA LYS A 460 -4.18 0.81 -16.88
C LYS A 460 -3.06 -0.01 -16.25
N ASP A 461 -2.88 0.08 -14.94
CA ASP A 461 -1.87 -0.68 -14.20
C ASP A 461 -2.06 -2.20 -14.35
N LEU A 462 -3.30 -2.69 -14.24
CA LEU A 462 -3.62 -4.12 -14.35
C LEU A 462 -3.52 -4.61 -15.81
N ALA A 463 -3.95 -3.78 -16.77
CA ALA A 463 -3.76 -4.10 -18.19
C ALA A 463 -2.27 -4.25 -18.52
N LEU A 464 -1.43 -3.31 -18.07
CA LEU A 464 0.02 -3.39 -18.25
C LEU A 464 0.61 -4.62 -17.55
N ALA A 465 0.14 -4.98 -16.35
CA ALA A 465 0.55 -6.21 -15.67
C ALA A 465 0.17 -7.49 -16.45
N CYS A 466 -0.89 -7.43 -17.25
CA CYS A 466 -1.29 -8.49 -18.17
C CYS A 466 -0.53 -8.47 -19.52
N GLY A 467 0.49 -7.60 -19.67
CA GLY A 467 1.24 -7.43 -20.92
C GLY A 467 0.50 -6.64 -22.00
N LYS A 468 -0.60 -5.98 -21.65
CA LYS A 468 -1.45 -5.22 -22.56
C LYS A 468 -1.16 -3.73 -22.47
N THR A 469 -0.81 -3.11 -23.60
CA THR A 469 -0.31 -1.73 -23.62
C THR A 469 -1.21 -0.76 -24.40
N ALA A 470 -2.22 -1.26 -25.11
CA ALA A 470 -3.08 -0.43 -25.94
C ALA A 470 -4.10 0.35 -25.09
N ARG A 471 -4.64 1.47 -25.60
CA ARG A 471 -5.56 2.33 -24.84
C ARG A 471 -6.90 1.63 -24.60
N GLU A 472 -7.32 0.81 -25.55
CA GLU A 472 -8.53 -0.01 -25.55
C GLU A 472 -8.49 -1.19 -24.56
N ASP A 473 -7.30 -1.54 -24.04
CA ASP A 473 -7.14 -2.64 -23.09
C ASP A 473 -7.49 -2.26 -21.63
N TYR A 474 -7.72 -0.98 -21.36
CA TYR A 474 -8.09 -0.48 -20.04
C TYR A 474 -9.15 0.61 -20.09
N VAL A 475 -9.81 0.80 -18.97
CA VAL A 475 -10.83 1.84 -18.78
C VAL A 475 -10.33 2.95 -17.87
N THR A 476 -11.01 4.09 -17.90
CA THR A 476 -10.79 5.17 -16.93
C THR A 476 -11.21 4.75 -15.51
N THR A 477 -10.77 5.50 -14.50
CA THR A 477 -11.14 5.26 -13.10
C THR A 477 -12.65 5.22 -12.90
N THR A 478 -13.38 6.17 -13.49
CA THR A 478 -14.84 6.28 -13.35
C THR A 478 -15.57 5.13 -14.05
N GLU A 479 -15.11 4.72 -15.23
CA GLU A 479 -15.68 3.58 -15.95
C GLU A 479 -15.53 2.27 -15.18
N TYR A 480 -14.37 2.04 -14.56
CA TYR A 480 -14.16 0.88 -13.69
C TYR A 480 -15.10 0.91 -12.47
N LEU A 481 -15.18 2.03 -11.75
CA LEU A 481 -16.10 2.18 -10.60
C LEU A 481 -17.56 1.94 -10.99
N ASN A 482 -17.99 2.45 -12.15
CA ASN A 482 -19.34 2.20 -12.66
C ASN A 482 -19.57 0.73 -13.02
N ALA A 483 -18.54 0.03 -13.51
CA ALA A 483 -18.64 -1.41 -13.78
C ALA A 483 -18.79 -2.22 -12.48
N VAL A 484 -18.01 -1.89 -11.45
CA VAL A 484 -18.16 -2.48 -10.12
C VAL A 484 -19.54 -2.21 -9.54
N GLU A 485 -20.04 -0.97 -9.63
CA GLU A 485 -21.39 -0.61 -9.15
C GLU A 485 -22.48 -1.45 -9.83
N ARG A 486 -22.44 -1.58 -11.17
CA ARG A 486 -23.40 -2.39 -11.93
C ARG A 486 -23.35 -3.86 -11.50
N ARG A 487 -22.14 -4.42 -11.38
CA ARG A 487 -21.95 -5.81 -10.99
C ARG A 487 -22.45 -6.07 -9.58
N PHE A 488 -22.12 -5.19 -8.65
CA PHE A 488 -22.52 -5.29 -7.25
C PHE A 488 -24.05 -5.24 -7.11
N ARG A 489 -24.72 -4.29 -7.77
CA ARG A 489 -26.19 -4.19 -7.78
C ARG A 489 -26.86 -5.42 -8.36
N ALA A 490 -26.34 -5.96 -9.47
CA ALA A 490 -26.87 -7.17 -10.07
C ALA A 490 -26.75 -8.39 -9.13
N GLY A 491 -25.62 -8.51 -8.42
CA GLY A 491 -25.41 -9.57 -7.44
C GLY A 491 -26.33 -9.49 -6.22
N LEU A 492 -26.73 -8.29 -5.81
CA LEU A 492 -27.71 -8.10 -4.73
C LEU A 492 -29.12 -8.49 -5.14
N GLN A 493 -29.54 -8.17 -6.38
CA GLN A 493 -30.86 -8.50 -6.90
C GLN A 493 -31.08 -10.01 -7.09
N GLN A 494 -30.03 -10.78 -7.36
CA GLN A 494 -30.13 -12.24 -7.49
C GLN A 494 -30.28 -12.98 -6.15
N LYS A 495 -30.06 -12.30 -5.02
CA LYS A 495 -30.16 -12.86 -3.67
C LYS A 495 -31.42 -12.43 -2.90
N LEU A 496 -32.20 -11.52 -3.48
CA LEU A 496 -33.53 -11.10 -3.02
C LEU A 496 -34.59 -11.82 -3.86
#